data_AF-A0A8I6XV99-F1
#
_entry.id   AF-A0A8I6XV99-F1
#
_cell.length_a   1.000
_cell.length_b   1.000
_cell.length_c   1.000
_cell.angle_alpha   90.00
_cell.angle_beta   90.00
_cell.angle_gamma   90.00
#
_symmetry.space_group_name_H-M   'P 1'
#
loop_
_entity.id
_entity.type
_entity.pdbx_description
1 polymer ?
#
loop_
_entity_poly.entity_id
_entity_poly.type
_entity_poly.pdbx_seq_one_letter_code
_entity_poly.pdbx_strand_id
1 'polypeptide(L)'
;MVYEDESSNDMSSLDISSSSDGMQYQIRASFEDEDYMCIEISVLDVCSEHRQPLEHRVAFEGFETGRRFLVCAQLVERVMDFSYLQDKVNGAESSSAVVVVVKTEIEKKEAEKMELQGKYLVLMNLVEAQGRVIRNQKANHLKEKEKLSEENYNFKVQVDKLNNSKEKLKDDIGVLNLHIGGLKKGMENLIKRRDELKLEIADQLKAVEKNQEKLKMIRDILDR
;
A
#
# COMPACT_ATOMS: atom_id res chain seq x y z
N MET A 1 5.14 -15.76 43.92
CA MET A 1 5.97 -14.89 43.07
C MET A 1 5.06 -14.36 41.98
N VAL A 2 4.56 -13.15 42.18
CA VAL A 2 3.67 -12.45 41.26
C VAL A 2 4.52 -11.35 40.64
N TYR A 3 4.70 -11.40 39.33
CA TYR A 3 5.34 -10.35 38.56
C TYR A 3 4.21 -9.58 37.89
N GLU A 4 3.90 -8.39 38.42
CA GLU A 4 3.10 -7.38 37.75
C GLU A 4 4.08 -6.54 36.92
N ASP A 5 3.89 -6.54 35.60
CA ASP A 5 4.66 -5.76 34.65
C ASP A 5 3.71 -4.76 34.00
N GLU A 6 3.56 -3.58 34.63
CA GLU A 6 2.81 -2.45 34.07
C GLU A 6 3.75 -1.61 33.20
N SER A 7 3.80 -1.92 31.89
CA SER A 7 4.39 -1.04 30.89
C SER A 7 3.27 -0.27 30.20
N SER A 8 3.06 0.98 30.65
CA SER A 8 2.20 1.96 30.01
C SER A 8 2.94 2.65 28.86
N ASN A 9 2.66 2.21 27.63
CA ASN A 9 3.00 2.98 26.44
C ASN A 9 1.78 3.79 25.99
N ASP A 10 1.73 5.01 26.51
CA ASP A 10 0.87 6.09 26.05
C ASP A 10 1.49 6.65 24.75
N MET A 11 1.01 6.17 23.60
CA MET A 11 1.39 6.70 22.29
C MET A 11 0.13 7.09 21.52
N SER A 12 -0.08 8.41 21.54
CA SER A 12 -1.03 9.22 20.82
C SER A 12 -1.68 8.56 19.58
N SER A 13 -3.01 8.52 19.57
CA SER A 13 -3.82 8.43 18.36
C SER A 13 -3.39 9.53 17.39
N LEU A 14 -2.63 9.16 16.37
CA LEU A 14 -2.54 9.90 15.12
C LEU A 14 -3.64 9.35 14.22
N ASP A 15 -4.78 10.06 14.23
CA ASP A 15 -5.85 9.87 13.25
C ASP A 15 -5.32 10.25 11.86
N ILE A 16 -4.81 9.26 11.13
CA ILE A 16 -4.49 9.40 9.71
C ILE A 16 -5.81 9.24 8.94
N SER A 17 -6.54 10.34 8.80
CA SER A 17 -7.65 10.43 7.86
C SER A 17 -7.12 10.34 6.43
N SER A 18 -7.00 9.12 5.91
CA SER A 18 -6.73 8.84 4.50
C SER A 18 -8.01 9.04 3.70
N SER A 19 -8.21 10.27 3.22
CA SER A 19 -9.23 10.60 2.23
C SER A 19 -8.81 9.99 0.88
N SER A 20 -9.13 8.71 0.71
CA SER A 20 -9.03 7.99 -0.57
C SER A 20 -10.12 8.49 -1.51
N ASP A 21 -9.95 9.71 -2.01
CA ASP A 21 -10.75 10.16 -3.14
C ASP A 21 -10.19 9.51 -4.40
N GLY A 22 -11.08 8.83 -5.14
CA GLY A 22 -10.75 7.92 -6.23
C GLY A 22 -10.13 8.62 -7.44
N MET A 23 -8.84 8.91 -7.37
CA MET A 23 -8.06 9.33 -8.53
C MET A 23 -7.89 8.12 -9.44
N GLN A 24 -8.74 8.00 -10.46
CA GLN A 24 -8.43 7.20 -11.64
C GLN A 24 -7.09 7.70 -12.18
N TYR A 25 -6.02 6.93 -11.95
CA TYR A 25 -4.71 7.21 -12.53
C TYR A 25 -4.82 6.95 -14.03
N GLN A 26 -5.22 7.97 -14.78
CA GLN A 26 -5.21 7.89 -16.23
C GLN A 26 -3.75 8.01 -16.67
N ILE A 27 -3.16 6.85 -16.91
CA ILE A 27 -1.78 6.77 -17.34
C ILE A 27 -1.71 7.38 -18.74
N ARG A 28 -1.03 8.54 -18.87
CA ARG A 28 -0.71 9.09 -20.18
C ARG A 28 0.24 8.11 -20.87
N ALA A 29 0.03 7.88 -22.18
CA ALA A 29 0.66 6.85 -23.01
C ALA A 29 2.20 6.84 -23.09
N SER A 30 2.90 7.60 -22.24
CA SER A 30 4.36 7.81 -22.24
C SER A 30 5.15 6.79 -21.43
N PHE A 31 4.53 5.74 -20.86
CA PHE A 31 5.24 4.75 -20.03
C PHE A 31 5.50 3.41 -20.72
N GLU A 32 4.81 3.13 -21.84
CA GLU A 32 4.90 1.88 -22.58
C GLU A 32 5.81 1.96 -23.81
N ASP A 33 6.18 3.15 -24.26
CA ASP A 33 7.17 3.32 -25.35
C ASP A 33 8.58 3.13 -24.80
N GLU A 34 9.22 2.00 -25.14
CA GLU A 34 10.65 1.78 -24.86
C GLU A 34 11.54 2.77 -25.65
N ASP A 35 11.02 3.33 -26.75
CA ASP A 35 11.67 4.33 -27.60
C ASP A 35 11.34 5.79 -27.21
N TYR A 36 10.57 6.02 -26.13
CA TYR A 36 10.25 7.37 -25.67
C TYR A 36 11.49 8.03 -25.05
N MET A 37 12.16 8.88 -25.83
CA MET A 37 13.36 9.61 -25.41
C MET A 37 13.10 10.69 -24.33
N CYS A 38 11.89 10.78 -23.76
CA CYS A 38 11.48 11.91 -22.91
C CYS A 38 11.61 13.28 -23.62
N ILE A 39 11.56 13.29 -24.95
CA ILE A 39 11.61 14.51 -25.76
C ILE A 39 10.22 14.73 -26.35
N GLU A 40 9.29 15.27 -25.55
CA GLU A 40 8.17 16.00 -26.15
C GLU A 40 8.73 17.31 -26.70
N ILE A 41 8.92 17.37 -28.02
CA ILE A 41 9.23 18.61 -28.72
C ILE A 41 7.99 19.49 -28.60
N SER A 42 7.96 20.39 -27.62
CA SER A 42 6.92 21.40 -27.57
C SER A 42 7.20 22.44 -28.67
N VAL A 43 6.14 22.75 -29.41
CA VAL A 43 5.95 23.79 -30.45
C VAL A 43 7.09 24.82 -30.54
N LEU A 44 7.55 25.09 -31.78
CA LEU A 44 8.47 26.18 -32.12
C LEU A 44 7.92 27.54 -31.64
N ASP A 45 8.15 27.85 -30.37
CA ASP A 45 7.95 29.17 -29.80
C ASP A 45 9.31 29.87 -29.66
N VAL A 46 9.30 31.19 -29.80
CA VAL A 46 10.49 32.01 -29.62
C VAL A 46 10.82 32.03 -28.13
N CYS A 47 12.00 31.53 -27.76
CA CYS A 47 12.46 31.58 -26.38
C CYS A 47 12.58 33.04 -25.92
N SER A 48 11.95 33.40 -24.79
CA SER A 48 11.96 34.77 -24.25
C SER A 48 13.36 35.26 -23.88
N GLU A 49 14.25 34.37 -23.46
CA GLU A 49 15.64 34.67 -23.09
C GLU A 49 16.55 34.79 -24.33
N HIS A 50 16.39 33.88 -25.30
CA HIS A 50 17.31 33.77 -26.44
C HIS A 50 16.82 34.47 -27.71
N ARG A 51 15.55 34.93 -27.76
CA ARG A 51 14.88 35.57 -28.89
C ARG A 51 15.04 34.83 -30.23
N GLN A 52 15.19 33.51 -30.17
CA GLN A 52 15.34 32.62 -31.31
C GLN A 52 14.30 31.50 -31.23
N PRO A 53 13.83 30.96 -32.37
CA PRO A 53 13.07 29.72 -32.40
C PRO A 53 13.98 28.61 -31.89
N LEU A 54 13.67 28.04 -30.74
CA LEU A 54 14.48 27.00 -30.10
C LEU A 54 13.60 25.82 -29.73
N GLU A 55 14.15 24.62 -29.88
CA GLU A 55 13.52 23.42 -29.35
C GLU A 55 13.54 23.49 -27.82
N HIS A 56 12.35 23.60 -27.23
CA HIS A 56 12.15 23.43 -25.79
C HIS A 56 11.99 21.94 -25.48
N ARG A 57 12.78 21.45 -24.53
CA ARG A 57 12.72 20.06 -24.04
C ARG A 57 12.07 20.04 -22.66
N VAL A 58 11.17 19.10 -22.42
CA VAL A 58 10.59 18.90 -21.07
C VAL A 58 11.67 18.27 -20.17
N ALA A 59 12.17 19.04 -19.21
CA ALA A 59 13.16 18.56 -18.24
C ALA A 59 12.50 17.76 -17.11
N PHE A 60 11.30 18.14 -16.70
CA PHE A 60 10.55 17.50 -15.62
C PHE A 60 9.05 17.81 -15.72
N GLU A 61 8.18 16.86 -15.37
CA GLU A 61 6.74 17.07 -15.19
C GLU A 61 6.32 16.63 -13.78
N GLY A 62 5.76 17.55 -13.01
CA GLY A 62 5.33 17.30 -11.64
C GLY A 62 4.05 16.48 -11.59
N PHE A 63 4.11 15.23 -11.11
CA PHE A 63 3.01 14.26 -11.14
C PHE A 63 1.70 14.76 -10.50
N GLU A 64 1.77 15.47 -9.39
CA GLU A 64 0.58 15.96 -8.67
C GLU A 64 -0.02 17.24 -9.28
N THR A 65 0.76 17.96 -10.08
CA THR A 65 0.36 19.30 -10.57
C THR A 65 0.21 19.36 -12.09
N GLY A 66 0.71 18.36 -12.82
CA GLY A 66 0.84 18.38 -14.28
C GLY A 66 1.77 19.49 -14.80
N ARG A 67 2.50 20.20 -13.92
CA ARG A 67 3.35 21.32 -14.32
C ARG A 67 4.60 20.82 -15.01
N ARG A 68 4.83 21.32 -16.22
CA ARG A 68 5.99 21.02 -17.06
C ARG A 68 7.06 22.09 -16.91
N PHE A 69 8.29 21.66 -16.71
CA PHE A 69 9.47 22.51 -16.69
C PHE A 69 10.22 22.30 -18.01
N LEU A 70 10.33 23.36 -18.79
CA LEU A 70 10.97 23.35 -20.11
C LEU A 70 12.41 23.87 -20.00
N VAL A 71 13.32 23.28 -20.78
CA VAL A 71 14.70 23.75 -20.93
C VAL A 71 15.00 24.03 -22.41
N CYS A 72 15.81 25.06 -22.68
CA CYS A 72 16.23 25.40 -24.04
C CYS A 72 17.38 24.51 -24.50
N ALA A 73 17.25 23.86 -25.66
CA ALA A 73 18.33 23.10 -26.28
C ALA A 73 19.21 23.99 -27.17
N GLN A 74 20.04 24.85 -26.55
CA GLN A 74 21.03 25.63 -27.32
C GLN A 74 22.32 24.80 -27.50
N LEU A 75 22.58 24.33 -28.72
CA LEU A 75 23.92 23.89 -29.12
C LEU A 75 24.76 25.16 -29.33
N VAL A 76 25.59 25.51 -28.36
CA VAL A 76 26.48 26.67 -28.45
C VAL A 76 27.69 26.30 -29.33
N GLU A 77 27.47 26.12 -30.64
CA GLU A 77 28.55 26.29 -31.63
C GLU A 77 28.58 27.75 -32.06
N ARG A 78 29.17 28.61 -31.22
CA ARG A 78 29.60 29.92 -31.70
C ARG A 78 30.84 29.72 -32.57
N VAL A 79 30.63 29.42 -33.85
CA VAL A 79 31.67 29.60 -34.87
C VAL A 79 31.85 31.11 -35.01
N MET A 80 32.83 31.66 -34.29
CA MET A 80 33.27 33.04 -34.48
C MET A 80 33.98 33.09 -35.84
N ASP A 81 33.43 33.83 -36.79
CA ASP A 81 34.04 34.03 -38.11
C ASP A 81 35.29 34.92 -37.95
N PHE A 82 36.46 34.29 -38.01
CA PHE A 82 37.76 34.96 -37.87
C PHE A 82 38.36 35.41 -39.21
N SER A 83 37.58 35.40 -40.30
CA SER A 83 38.03 35.86 -41.63
C SER A 83 38.69 37.25 -41.59
N TYR A 84 38.20 38.17 -40.75
CA TYR A 84 38.80 39.50 -40.53
C TYR A 84 40.21 39.48 -39.90
N LEU A 85 40.59 38.43 -39.16
CA LEU A 85 41.94 38.28 -38.61
C LEU A 85 42.91 37.68 -39.64
N GLN A 86 42.42 36.88 -40.59
CA GLN A 86 43.24 36.29 -41.65
C GLN A 86 43.88 37.36 -42.55
N ASP A 87 43.13 38.41 -42.89
CA ASP A 87 43.63 39.51 -43.73
C ASP A 87 44.65 40.41 -42.99
N LYS A 88 44.57 40.48 -41.65
CA LYS A 88 45.46 41.31 -40.84
C LYS A 88 46.76 40.61 -40.45
N VAL A 89 46.77 39.28 -40.42
CA VAL A 89 47.96 38.44 -40.21
C VAL A 89 48.86 38.42 -41.45
N ASN A 90 48.30 38.55 -42.66
CA ASN A 90 49.08 38.60 -43.90
C ASN A 90 49.75 39.95 -44.18
N GLY A 91 49.37 41.01 -43.45
CA GLY A 91 49.90 42.37 -43.63
C GLY A 91 50.84 42.87 -42.53
N ALA A 92 51.11 42.08 -41.49
CA ALA A 92 51.98 42.47 -40.38
C ALA A 92 53.00 41.37 -40.11
N GLU A 93 54.30 41.71 -40.15
CA GLU A 93 55.34 40.95 -39.46
C GLU A 93 55.11 41.03 -37.96
N SER A 94 54.11 40.30 -37.46
CA SER A 94 54.02 39.97 -36.04
C SER A 94 55.15 38.98 -35.74
N SER A 95 55.93 39.28 -34.70
CA SER A 95 57.04 38.46 -34.20
C SER A 95 56.70 36.97 -34.27
N SER A 96 57.48 36.20 -35.03
CA SER A 96 57.38 34.74 -35.21
C SER A 96 57.07 33.98 -33.90
N ALA A 97 57.56 34.49 -32.77
CA ALA A 97 57.28 33.95 -31.44
C ALA A 97 55.78 33.94 -31.06
N VAL A 98 55.02 34.97 -31.44
CA VAL A 98 53.58 35.08 -31.12
C VAL A 98 52.78 34.01 -31.86
N VAL A 99 53.13 33.74 -33.12
CA VAL A 99 52.45 32.73 -33.94
C VAL A 99 52.68 31.32 -33.39
N VAL A 100 53.90 31.01 -32.91
CA VAL A 100 54.22 29.72 -32.29
C VAL A 100 53.45 29.52 -30.98
N VAL A 101 53.39 30.54 -30.12
CA VAL A 101 52.66 30.49 -28.84
C VAL A 101 51.16 30.26 -29.06
N VAL A 102 50.57 30.95 -30.03
CA VAL A 102 49.15 30.76 -30.38
C VAL A 102 48.90 29.35 -30.89
N LYS A 103 49.79 28.82 -31.74
CA LYS A 103 49.65 27.46 -32.29
C LYS A 103 49.70 26.39 -31.19
N THR A 104 50.63 26.50 -30.24
CA THR A 104 50.71 25.56 -29.11
C THR A 104 49.49 25.64 -28.20
N GLU A 105 48.92 26.84 -27.99
CA GLU A 105 47.73 27.00 -27.16
C GLU A 105 46.47 26.45 -27.88
N ILE A 106 46.41 26.55 -29.22
CA ILE A 106 45.35 25.92 -30.03
C ILE A 106 45.40 24.40 -29.91
N GLU A 107 46.58 23.79 -30.10
CA GLU A 107 46.75 22.33 -30.00
C GLU A 107 46.37 21.82 -28.61
N LYS A 108 46.73 22.56 -27.56
CA LYS A 108 46.30 22.27 -26.18
C LYS A 108 44.79 22.38 -26.00
N LYS A 109 44.15 23.42 -26.55
CA LYS A 109 42.68 23.61 -26.49
C LYS A 109 41.93 22.53 -27.26
N GLU A 110 42.46 22.04 -28.37
CA GLU A 110 41.89 20.92 -29.12
C GLU A 110 41.96 19.61 -28.34
N ALA A 111 43.08 19.35 -27.65
CA ALA A 111 43.21 18.20 -26.76
C ALA A 111 42.20 18.26 -25.60
N GLU A 112 42.07 19.41 -24.93
CA GLU A 112 41.06 19.64 -23.88
C GLU A 112 39.62 19.43 -24.40
N LYS A 113 39.32 19.87 -25.63
CA LYS A 113 38.01 19.66 -26.27
C LYS A 113 37.71 18.18 -26.49
N MET A 114 38.67 17.41 -26.99
CA MET A 114 38.51 15.97 -27.22
C MET A 114 38.29 15.21 -25.90
N GLU A 115 39.02 15.57 -24.84
CA GLU A 115 38.81 15.00 -23.50
C GLU A 115 37.40 15.33 -22.96
N LEU A 116 36.95 16.57 -23.14
CA LEU A 116 35.62 17.01 -22.71
C LEU A 116 34.50 16.27 -23.46
N GLN A 117 34.65 16.04 -24.77
CA GLN A 117 33.71 15.23 -25.55
C GLN A 117 33.62 13.79 -25.04
N GLY A 118 34.75 13.19 -24.67
CA GLY A 118 34.78 11.87 -24.03
C GLY A 118 34.00 11.84 -22.71
N LYS A 119 34.21 12.85 -21.85
CA LYS A 119 33.47 12.99 -20.58
C LYS A 119 31.97 13.19 -20.81
N TYR A 120 31.58 13.97 -21.83
CA TYR A 120 30.18 14.20 -22.19
C TYR A 120 29.48 12.89 -22.60
N LEU A 121 30.13 12.06 -23.42
CA LEU A 121 29.58 10.77 -23.84
C LEU A 121 29.35 9.83 -22.66
N VAL A 122 30.32 9.75 -21.73
CA VAL A 122 30.18 8.94 -20.51
C VAL A 122 29.02 9.43 -19.65
N LEU A 123 28.89 10.74 -19.48
CA LEU A 123 27.78 11.34 -18.73
C LEU A 123 26.42 11.01 -19.35
N MET A 124 26.31 11.10 -20.68
CA MET A 124 25.07 10.79 -21.40
C MET A 124 24.63 9.33 -21.18
N ASN A 125 25.55 8.38 -21.31
CA ASN A 125 25.30 6.96 -21.05
C ASN A 125 24.87 6.69 -19.60
N LEU A 126 25.48 7.37 -18.63
CA LEU A 126 25.13 7.24 -17.21
C LEU A 126 23.71 7.75 -16.95
N VAL A 127 23.36 8.92 -17.50
CA VAL A 127 22.01 9.49 -17.35
C VAL A 127 20.96 8.56 -17.96
N GLU A 128 21.21 8.00 -19.14
CA GLU A 128 20.31 7.02 -19.75
C GLU A 128 20.16 5.75 -18.91
N ALA A 129 21.26 5.21 -18.39
CA ALA A 129 21.23 4.02 -17.53
C ALA A 129 20.46 4.28 -16.24
N GLN A 130 20.68 5.44 -15.60
CA GLN A 130 19.93 5.87 -14.42
C GLN A 130 18.43 5.99 -14.74
N GLY A 131 18.08 6.61 -15.88
CA GLY A 131 16.69 6.71 -16.34
C GLY A 131 16.02 5.35 -16.52
N ARG A 132 16.73 4.36 -17.07
CA ARG A 132 16.23 2.97 -17.18
C ARG A 132 16.00 2.33 -15.81
N VAL A 133 16.96 2.44 -14.90
CA VAL A 133 16.83 1.87 -13.54
C VAL A 133 15.65 2.48 -12.79
N ILE A 134 15.50 3.81 -12.83
CA ILE A 134 14.40 4.52 -12.18
C ILE A 134 13.05 4.08 -12.76
N ARG A 135 12.93 3.97 -14.09
CA ARG A 135 11.70 3.49 -14.74
C ARG A 135 11.34 2.07 -14.30
N ASN A 136 12.31 1.15 -14.31
CA ASN A 136 12.09 -0.24 -13.92
C ASN A 136 11.67 -0.36 -12.46
N GLN A 137 12.34 0.38 -11.56
CA GLN A 137 11.96 0.42 -10.15
C GLN A 137 10.53 0.96 -9.98
N LYS A 138 10.20 2.07 -10.65
CA LYS A 138 8.85 2.66 -10.59
C LYS A 138 7.77 1.68 -11.05
N ALA A 139 7.99 0.97 -12.16
CA ALA A 139 7.05 -0.03 -12.68
C ALA A 139 6.86 -1.20 -11.71
N ASN A 140 7.94 -1.70 -11.12
CA ASN A 140 7.88 -2.79 -10.15
C ASN A 140 7.12 -2.38 -8.87
N HIS A 141 7.43 -1.20 -8.33
CA HIS A 141 6.73 -0.67 -7.15
C HIS A 141 5.23 -0.50 -7.40
N LEU A 142 4.83 -0.07 -8.60
CA LEU A 142 3.41 0.08 -8.94
C LEU A 142 2.69 -1.28 -8.99
N LYS A 143 3.29 -2.28 -9.64
CA LYS A 143 2.74 -3.65 -9.70
C LYS A 143 2.58 -4.26 -8.32
N GLU A 144 3.59 -4.10 -7.46
CA GLU A 144 3.53 -4.61 -6.08
C GLU A 144 2.47 -3.89 -5.25
N LYS A 145 2.35 -2.56 -5.41
CA LYS A 145 1.31 -1.76 -4.74
C LYS A 145 -0.10 -2.20 -5.14
N GLU A 146 -0.35 -2.46 -6.42
CA GLU A 146 -1.65 -2.96 -6.91
C GLU A 146 -1.97 -4.32 -6.31
N LYS A 147 -1.02 -5.26 -6.36
CA LYS A 147 -1.18 -6.59 -5.76
C LYS A 147 -1.48 -6.52 -4.27
N LEU A 148 -0.73 -5.73 -3.50
CA LEU A 148 -0.97 -5.53 -2.07
C LEU A 148 -2.32 -4.88 -1.78
N SER A 149 -2.77 -3.96 -2.65
CA SER A 149 -4.09 -3.34 -2.51
C SER A 149 -5.22 -4.36 -2.69
N GLU A 150 -5.10 -5.24 -3.70
CA GLU A 150 -6.07 -6.31 -3.95
C GLU A 150 -6.09 -7.34 -2.81
N GLU A 151 -4.92 -7.78 -2.35
CA GLU A 151 -4.79 -8.69 -1.22
C GLU A 151 -5.38 -8.09 0.07
N ASN A 152 -5.11 -6.82 0.35
CA ASN A 152 -5.70 -6.12 1.50
C ASN A 152 -7.22 -6.02 1.44
N TYR A 153 -7.79 -5.76 0.26
CA TYR A 153 -9.23 -5.77 0.07
C TYR A 153 -9.82 -7.16 0.33
N ASN A 154 -9.19 -8.21 -0.21
CA ASN A 154 -9.62 -9.59 0.00
C ASN A 154 -9.53 -10.01 1.48
N PHE A 155 -8.47 -9.62 2.18
CA PHE A 155 -8.35 -9.83 3.63
C PHE A 155 -9.45 -9.11 4.40
N LYS A 156 -9.79 -7.87 4.03
CA LYS A 156 -10.89 -7.14 4.65
C LYS A 156 -12.21 -7.89 4.54
N VAL A 157 -12.54 -8.36 3.33
CA VAL A 157 -13.76 -9.16 3.08
C VAL A 157 -13.80 -10.43 3.92
N GLN A 158 -12.66 -11.12 4.09
CA GLN A 158 -12.59 -12.32 4.93
C GLN A 158 -12.80 -12.00 6.41
N VAL A 159 -12.20 -10.92 6.91
CA VAL A 159 -12.39 -10.45 8.30
C VAL A 159 -13.86 -10.15 8.57
N ASP A 160 -14.55 -9.47 7.66
CA ASP A 160 -15.97 -9.15 7.83
C ASP A 160 -16.85 -10.40 7.86
N LYS A 161 -16.57 -11.39 7.00
CA LYS A 161 -17.26 -12.69 7.02
C LYS A 161 -17.05 -13.44 8.34
N LEU A 162 -15.84 -13.43 8.87
CA LEU A 162 -15.52 -14.07 10.16
C LEU A 162 -16.22 -13.35 11.31
N ASN A 163 -16.25 -12.02 11.32
CA ASN A 163 -16.97 -11.25 12.33
C ASN A 163 -18.48 -11.54 12.31
N ASN A 164 -19.09 -11.62 11.13
CA ASN A 164 -20.50 -11.98 11.02
C ASN A 164 -20.79 -13.39 11.55
N SER A 165 -19.91 -14.34 11.25
CA SER A 165 -20.01 -15.72 11.75
C SER A 165 -19.87 -15.79 13.28
N LYS A 166 -18.95 -14.99 13.84
CA LYS A 166 -18.72 -14.86 15.28
C LYS A 166 -19.95 -14.32 16.01
N GLU A 167 -20.58 -13.25 15.51
CA GLU A 167 -21.78 -12.70 16.15
C GLU A 167 -22.95 -13.69 16.09
N LYS A 168 -23.14 -14.40 14.96
CA LYS A 168 -24.15 -15.45 14.88
C LYS A 168 -23.94 -16.56 15.92
N LEU A 169 -22.70 -17.02 16.10
CA LEU A 169 -22.38 -18.02 17.11
C LEU A 169 -22.65 -17.53 18.54
N LYS A 170 -22.43 -16.25 18.81
CA LYS A 170 -22.74 -15.63 20.10
C LYS A 170 -24.24 -15.62 20.38
N ASP A 171 -25.05 -15.31 19.37
CA ASP A 171 -26.52 -15.38 19.46
C ASP A 171 -27.00 -16.82 19.72
N ASP A 172 -26.46 -17.79 18.96
CA ASP A 172 -26.79 -19.21 19.12
C ASP A 172 -26.44 -19.72 20.54
N ILE A 173 -25.29 -19.31 21.09
CA ILE A 173 -24.90 -19.60 22.48
C ILE A 173 -25.92 -19.00 23.46
N GLY A 174 -26.39 -17.78 23.22
CA GLY A 174 -27.44 -17.14 24.02
C GLY A 174 -28.73 -17.96 24.04
N VAL A 175 -29.20 -18.41 22.88
CA VAL A 175 -30.39 -19.25 22.73
C VAL A 175 -30.22 -20.59 23.46
N LEU A 176 -29.06 -21.24 23.32
CA LEU A 176 -28.78 -22.50 24.00
C LEU A 176 -28.80 -22.35 25.53
N ASN A 177 -28.25 -21.26 26.07
CA ASN A 177 -28.29 -20.99 27.50
C ASN A 177 -29.73 -20.86 28.02
N LEU A 178 -30.61 -20.19 27.27
CA LEU A 178 -32.03 -20.09 27.62
C LEU A 178 -32.72 -21.46 27.62
N HIS A 179 -32.49 -22.28 26.59
CA HIS A 179 -33.03 -23.64 26.52
C HIS A 179 -32.54 -24.52 27.69
N ILE A 180 -31.25 -24.47 28.02
CA ILE A 180 -30.68 -25.20 29.16
C ILE A 180 -31.35 -24.73 30.47
N GLY A 181 -31.58 -23.43 30.64
CA GLY A 181 -32.30 -22.89 31.79
C GLY A 181 -33.73 -23.45 31.91
N GLY A 182 -34.46 -23.50 30.80
CA GLY A 182 -35.80 -24.10 30.74
C GLY A 182 -35.80 -25.57 31.13
N LEU A 183 -34.87 -26.36 30.60
CA LEU A 183 -34.71 -27.78 30.92
C LEU A 183 -34.38 -28.00 32.40
N LYS A 184 -33.48 -27.21 32.98
CA LYS A 184 -33.15 -27.28 34.42
C LYS A 184 -34.38 -27.05 35.29
N LYS A 185 -35.18 -26.01 34.99
CA LYS A 185 -36.43 -25.74 35.71
C LYS A 185 -37.45 -26.88 35.55
N GLY A 186 -37.57 -27.44 34.36
CA GLY A 186 -38.41 -28.62 34.11
C GLY A 186 -37.99 -29.82 34.96
N MET A 187 -36.69 -30.09 35.03
CA MET A 187 -36.12 -31.16 35.86
C MET A 187 -36.39 -30.95 37.35
N GLU A 188 -36.23 -29.72 37.86
CA GLU A 188 -36.56 -29.38 39.26
C GLU A 188 -38.04 -29.64 39.58
N ASN A 189 -38.95 -29.31 38.66
CA ASN A 189 -40.38 -29.57 38.84
C ASN A 189 -40.68 -31.08 38.86
N LEU A 190 -40.07 -31.86 37.97
CA LEU A 190 -40.22 -33.33 37.96
C LEU A 190 -39.67 -33.97 39.23
N ILE A 191 -38.55 -33.48 39.74
CA ILE A 191 -37.97 -33.91 41.01
C ILE A 191 -38.95 -33.69 42.16
N LYS A 192 -39.53 -32.48 42.28
CA LYS A 192 -40.55 -32.17 43.29
C LYS A 192 -41.75 -33.10 43.20
N ARG A 193 -42.30 -33.28 41.99
CA ARG A 193 -43.47 -34.15 41.77
C ARG A 193 -43.18 -35.60 42.11
N ARG A 194 -42.00 -36.11 41.77
CA ARG A 194 -41.56 -37.46 42.14
C ARG A 194 -41.53 -37.62 43.67
N ASP A 195 -41.02 -36.64 44.39
CA ASP A 195 -40.90 -36.72 45.85
C ASP A 195 -42.26 -36.60 46.54
N GLU A 196 -43.20 -35.81 46.01
CA GLU A 196 -44.62 -35.83 46.42
C GLU A 196 -45.26 -37.21 46.21
N LEU A 197 -45.11 -37.80 45.03
CA LEU A 197 -45.69 -39.12 44.72
C LEU A 197 -45.12 -40.22 45.62
N LYS A 198 -43.84 -40.14 46.01
CA LYS A 198 -43.25 -41.08 46.97
C LYS A 198 -43.95 -41.01 48.33
N LEU A 199 -44.30 -39.81 48.81
CA LEU A 199 -45.03 -39.63 50.06
C LEU A 199 -46.45 -40.20 49.94
N GLU A 200 -47.14 -39.90 48.83
CA GLU A 200 -48.50 -40.41 48.58
C GLU A 200 -48.55 -41.95 48.54
N ILE A 201 -47.57 -42.59 47.88
CA ILE A 201 -47.43 -44.05 47.85
C ILE A 201 -47.21 -44.62 49.25
N ALA A 202 -46.37 -43.97 50.07
CA ALA A 202 -46.11 -44.44 51.44
C ALA A 202 -47.37 -44.40 52.31
N ASP A 203 -48.22 -43.37 52.16
CA ASP A 203 -49.49 -43.28 52.88
C ASP A 203 -50.50 -44.33 52.41
N GLN A 204 -50.57 -44.58 51.10
CA GLN A 204 -51.42 -45.65 50.55
C GLN A 204 -50.97 -47.03 51.01
N LEU A 205 -49.66 -47.31 51.09
CA LEU A 205 -49.14 -48.59 51.59
C LEU A 205 -49.56 -48.85 53.04
N LYS A 206 -49.42 -47.85 53.93
CA LYS A 206 -49.89 -47.96 55.32
C LYS A 206 -51.40 -48.23 55.40
N ALA A 207 -52.19 -47.58 54.54
CA ALA A 207 -53.63 -47.78 54.49
C ALA A 207 -53.98 -49.21 54.01
N VAL A 208 -53.24 -49.74 53.04
CA VAL A 208 -53.38 -51.12 52.55
C VAL A 208 -53.02 -52.12 53.64
N GLU A 209 -51.89 -51.95 54.34
CA GLU A 209 -51.48 -52.82 55.47
C GLU A 209 -52.58 -52.89 56.54
N LYS A 210 -53.10 -51.74 56.97
CA LYS A 210 -54.20 -51.66 57.93
C LYS A 210 -55.47 -52.36 57.44
N ASN A 211 -55.78 -52.26 56.15
CA ASN A 211 -56.94 -52.95 55.56
C ASN A 211 -56.71 -54.46 55.46
N GLN A 212 -55.49 -54.92 55.20
CA GLN A 212 -55.13 -56.34 55.23
C GLN A 212 -55.29 -56.94 56.62
N GLU A 213 -54.86 -56.23 57.67
CA GLU A 213 -55.07 -56.64 59.07
C GLU A 213 -56.56 -56.79 59.40
N LYS A 214 -57.39 -55.81 59.00
CA LYS A 214 -58.85 -55.89 59.17
C LYS A 214 -59.46 -57.09 58.46
N LEU A 215 -59.06 -57.37 57.22
CA LEU A 215 -59.54 -58.52 56.47
C LEU A 215 -59.15 -59.84 57.14
N LYS A 216 -57.95 -59.93 57.72
CA LYS A 216 -57.51 -61.10 58.49
C LYS A 216 -58.41 -61.32 59.71
N MET A 217 -58.68 -60.28 60.49
CA MET A 217 -59.61 -60.36 61.62
C MET A 217 -61.02 -60.83 61.21
N ILE A 218 -61.54 -60.34 60.09
CA ILE A 218 -62.85 -60.78 59.57
C ILE A 218 -62.82 -62.26 59.20
N ARG A 219 -61.76 -62.73 58.52
CA ARG A 219 -61.62 -64.13 58.15
C ARG A 219 -61.56 -65.05 59.38
N ASP A 220 -60.78 -64.66 60.38
CA ASP A 220 -60.67 -65.40 61.66
C ASP A 220 -62.01 -65.49 62.42
N ILE A 221 -62.94 -64.56 62.20
CA ILE A 221 -64.31 -64.60 62.75
C ILE A 221 -65.19 -65.58 61.95
N LEU A 222 -65.08 -65.58 60.61
CA LEU A 222 -65.91 -66.41 59.74
C LEU A 222 -65.54 -67.91 59.77
N ASP A 223 -64.29 -68.23 60.10
CA ASP A 223 -63.77 -69.61 60.15
C ASP A 223 -63.98 -70.31 61.52
N ARG A 224 -64.66 -69.67 62.48
CA ARG A 224 -65.03 -70.24 63.80
C ARG A 224 -66.43 -70.85 63.80
#